data_AF-A0A0S7YA27-F1
#
_entry.id   AF-A0A0S7YA27-F1
#
_cell.length_a   1.000
_cell.length_b   1.000
_cell.length_c   1.000
_cell.angle_alpha   90.00
_cell.angle_beta   90.00
_cell.angle_gamma   90.00
#
_symmetry.space_group_name_H-M   'P 1'
#
loop_
_entity.id
_entity.type
_entity.pdbx_description
1 polymer ?
#
loop_
_entity_poly.entity_id
_entity_poly.type
_entity_poly.pdbx_seq_one_letter_code
_entity_poly.pdbx_strand_id
1 'polypeptide(L)'
;MEEVSFEVTEERKKFLLNKIAQKVIDYRLAPVAIIFLESSKPLSFLGNQFLIFMQPFYRALFSYREYEEITAMLEDRNNIEALICEIERLEEERNERKRAEKNPRH
;
A
#
# COMPACT_ATOMS: atom_id res chain seq x y z
N MET A 1 -14.60 -20.14 15.15
CA MET A 1 -14.56 -18.76 14.62
C MET A 1 -14.70 -18.95 13.12
N GLU A 2 -15.84 -18.60 12.54
CA GLU A 2 -16.02 -18.70 11.08
C GLU A 2 -14.99 -17.76 10.43
N GLU A 3 -14.10 -18.32 9.62
CA GLU A 3 -13.24 -17.53 8.73
C GLU A 3 -14.16 -16.82 7.74
N VAL A 4 -14.47 -15.56 8.02
CA VAL A 4 -15.14 -14.70 7.04
C VAL A 4 -14.11 -14.34 5.98
N SER A 5 -14.03 -15.15 4.92
CA SER A 5 -13.28 -14.78 3.72
C SER A 5 -14.00 -13.62 3.05
N PHE A 6 -13.54 -12.40 3.27
CA PHE A 6 -13.97 -11.27 2.45
C PHE A 6 -13.42 -11.49 1.04
N GLU A 7 -14.23 -12.00 0.12
CA GLU A 7 -13.91 -11.96 -1.30
C GLU A 7 -13.95 -10.50 -1.76
N VAL A 8 -12.79 -9.84 -1.70
CA VAL A 8 -12.61 -8.49 -2.24
C VAL A 8 -12.52 -8.60 -3.75
N THR A 9 -13.39 -7.90 -4.49
CA THR A 9 -13.36 -7.92 -5.96
C THR A 9 -12.04 -7.32 -6.48
N GLU A 10 -11.64 -7.71 -7.69
CA GLU A 10 -10.39 -7.22 -8.30
C GLU A 10 -10.39 -5.70 -8.48
N GLU A 11 -11.53 -5.09 -8.80
CA GLU A 11 -11.68 -3.63 -8.88
C GLU A 11 -11.48 -2.98 -7.52
N ARG A 12 -12.00 -3.60 -6.46
CA ARG A 12 -11.86 -3.10 -5.10
C ARG A 12 -10.43 -3.22 -4.61
N LYS A 13 -9.74 -4.33 -4.91
CA LYS A 13 -8.30 -4.49 -4.64
C LYS A 13 -7.49 -3.38 -5.31
N LYS A 14 -7.68 -3.19 -6.63
CA LYS A 14 -7.00 -2.12 -7.38
C LYS A 14 -7.23 -0.73 -6.78
N PHE A 15 -8.48 -0.43 -6.41
CA PHE A 15 -8.82 0.83 -5.74
C PHE A 15 -8.06 1.00 -4.42
N LEU A 16 -8.03 -0.04 -3.57
CA LEU A 16 -7.34 0.01 -2.28
C LEU A 16 -5.83 0.11 -2.43
N LEU A 17 -5.23 -0.64 -3.35
CA LEU A 17 -3.80 -0.58 -3.68
C LEU A 17 -3.40 0.85 -4.09
N ASN A 18 -4.13 1.44 -5.04
CA ASN A 18 -3.87 2.81 -5.48
C ASN A 18 -4.04 3.82 -4.33
N LYS A 19 -5.08 3.66 -3.50
CA LYS A 19 -5.31 4.52 -2.32
C LYS A 19 -4.14 4.45 -1.34
N ILE A 20 -3.63 3.26 -1.04
CA ILE A 20 -2.47 3.07 -0.14
C ILE A 20 -1.22 3.69 -0.77
N ALA A 21 -0.95 3.38 -2.03
CA ALA A 21 0.22 3.89 -2.74
C ALA A 21 0.23 5.42 -2.77
N GLN A 22 -0.90 6.07 -3.07
CA GLN A 22 -1.02 7.53 -3.04
C GLN A 22 -0.67 8.10 -1.65
N LYS A 23 -1.15 7.49 -0.57
CA LYS A 23 -0.78 7.92 0.80
C LYS A 23 0.72 7.80 1.04
N VAL A 24 1.36 6.71 0.62
CA VAL A 24 2.82 6.54 0.73
C VAL A 24 3.57 7.67 0.02
N ILE A 25 3.11 8.07 -1.17
CA ILE A 25 3.69 9.17 -1.95
C ILE A 25 3.47 10.53 -1.28
N ASP A 26 2.25 10.80 -0.80
CA ASP A 26 1.90 12.04 -0.10
C ASP A 26 2.81 12.27 1.11
N TYR A 27 3.07 11.20 1.87
CA TYR A 27 3.96 11.22 3.05
C TYR A 27 5.45 11.09 2.72
N ARG A 28 5.82 10.92 1.44
CA ARG A 28 7.20 10.72 0.97
C ARG A 28 7.89 9.49 1.58
N LEU A 29 7.14 8.41 1.75
CA LEU A 29 7.60 7.17 2.40
C LEU A 29 7.97 6.05 1.42
N ALA A 30 7.96 6.28 0.10
CA ALA A 30 8.14 5.23 -0.91
C ALA A 30 9.34 4.29 -0.65
N PRO A 31 10.57 4.77 -0.41
CA PRO A 31 11.71 3.86 -0.19
C PRO A 31 11.54 2.97 1.05
N VAL A 32 11.01 3.53 2.14
CA VAL A 32 10.81 2.79 3.41
C VAL A 32 9.67 1.80 3.26
N ALA A 33 8.58 2.20 2.60
CA ALA A 33 7.44 1.34 2.33
C ALA A 33 7.83 0.14 1.45
N ILE A 34 8.62 0.35 0.40
CA ILE A 34 9.10 -0.73 -0.48
C ILE A 34 9.96 -1.72 0.31
N ILE A 35 10.96 -1.26 1.07
CA ILE A 35 11.80 -2.15 1.89
C ILE A 35 10.94 -2.95 2.88
N PHE A 36 9.96 -2.31 3.51
CA PHE A 36 9.07 -2.97 4.44
C PHE A 36 8.21 -4.04 3.75
N LEU A 37 7.62 -3.72 2.60
CA LEU A 37 6.79 -4.64 1.82
C LEU A 37 7.61 -5.82 1.26
N GLU A 38 8.80 -5.57 0.73
CA GLU A 38 9.77 -6.60 0.31
C GLU A 38 10.13 -7.54 1.48
N SER A 39 10.37 -6.97 2.66
CA SER A 39 10.69 -7.72 3.88
C SER A 39 9.50 -8.51 4.43
N SER A 40 8.28 -8.22 3.96
CA SER A 40 7.05 -8.95 4.33
C SER A 40 6.74 -10.13 3.40
N LYS A 41 7.41 -10.22 2.23
CA LYS A 41 7.28 -11.36 1.29
C LYS A 41 7.65 -12.71 1.94
N PRO A 42 8.64 -12.82 2.85
CA PRO A 42 8.77 -13.95 3.77
C PRO A 42 7.60 -13.93 4.77
N LEU A 43 6.55 -14.70 4.47
CA LEU A 43 5.26 -14.71 5.17
C LEU A 43 5.30 -14.84 6.71
N SER A 44 6.41 -15.32 7.27
CA SER A 44 6.42 -15.91 8.62
C SER A 44 6.52 -14.93 9.80
N PHE A 45 6.66 -13.60 9.63
CA PHE A 45 7.02 -12.76 10.79
C PHE A 45 6.25 -11.44 11.00
N LEU A 46 5.65 -10.79 10.00
CA LEU A 46 5.26 -9.37 10.17
C LEU A 46 3.79 -9.00 9.91
N GLY A 47 2.98 -9.85 9.26
CA GLY A 47 1.60 -9.49 8.90
C GLY A 47 0.73 -9.11 10.11
N ASN A 48 0.61 -10.02 11.07
CA ASN A 48 -0.29 -9.84 12.21
C ASN A 48 0.18 -8.73 13.19
N GLN A 49 1.49 -8.61 13.42
CA GLN A 49 2.02 -7.62 14.37
C GLN A 49 2.08 -6.20 13.79
N PHE A 50 2.30 -6.07 12.49
CA PHE A 50 2.32 -4.76 11.84
C PHE A 50 0.93 -4.12 11.78
N LEU A 51 -0.10 -4.91 11.46
CA LEU A 51 -1.48 -4.44 11.43
C LEU A 51 -1.95 -3.95 12.81
N ILE A 52 -1.60 -4.69 13.87
CA ILE A 52 -1.85 -4.28 15.26
C ILE A 52 -1.05 -3.03 15.63
N PHE A 53 0.22 -2.92 15.23
CA PHE A 53 1.05 -1.74 15.49
C PHE A 53 0.53 -0.49 14.77
N MET A 54 -0.06 -0.63 13.58
CA MET A 54 -0.66 0.46 12.81
C MET A 54 -2.09 0.84 13.27
N GLN A 55 -2.64 0.12 14.26
CA GLN A 55 -3.98 0.35 14.82
C GLN A 55 -4.26 1.77 15.39
N PRO A 56 -3.30 2.55 15.93
CA PRO A 56 -3.58 3.92 16.33
C PRO A 56 -3.64 4.90 15.15
N PHE A 57 -3.00 4.59 14.02
CA PHE A 57 -2.90 5.48 12.87
C PHE A 57 -3.93 5.17 11.77
N TYR A 58 -4.41 3.92 11.66
CA TYR A 58 -5.34 3.54 10.58
C TYR A 58 -6.70 4.25 10.65
N ARG A 59 -7.26 4.51 11.85
CA ARG A 59 -8.57 5.19 11.98
C ARG A 59 -8.58 6.59 11.37
N ALA A 60 -7.42 7.25 11.27
CA ALA A 60 -7.29 8.55 10.63
C ALA A 60 -7.12 8.46 9.10
N LEU A 61 -6.75 7.29 8.57
CA LEU A 61 -6.39 7.10 7.17
C LEU A 61 -7.38 6.23 6.38
N PHE A 62 -8.06 5.31 7.06
CA PHE A 62 -8.95 4.29 6.48
C PHE A 62 -10.17 4.03 7.36
N SER A 63 -11.29 3.66 6.74
CA SER A 63 -12.45 3.16 7.46
C SER A 63 -12.20 1.75 8.03
N TYR A 64 -12.98 1.33 9.04
CA TYR A 64 -12.89 -0.01 9.61
C TYR A 64 -13.01 -1.12 8.55
N ARG A 65 -13.96 -0.95 7.61
CA ARG A 65 -14.17 -1.90 6.51
C ARG A 65 -12.95 -1.98 5.58
N GLU A 66 -12.34 -0.84 5.26
CA GLU A 66 -11.13 -0.82 4.43
C GLU A 66 -9.97 -1.52 5.13
N TYR A 67 -9.87 -1.43 6.45
CA TYR A 67 -8.83 -2.13 7.21
C TYR A 67 -8.95 -3.66 7.09
N GLU A 68 -10.16 -4.21 7.24
CA GLU A 68 -10.39 -5.65 7.05
C GLU A 68 -10.09 -6.09 5.61
N GLU A 69 -10.56 -5.31 4.62
CA GLU A 69 -10.30 -5.58 3.20
C GLU A 69 -8.79 -5.53 2.87
N ILE A 70 -8.05 -4.56 3.41
CA ILE A 70 -6.59 -4.43 3.21
C ILE A 70 -5.85 -5.56 3.89
N THR A 71 -6.24 -5.92 5.12
CA THR A 71 -5.62 -7.03 5.86
C THR A 71 -5.73 -8.33 5.08
N ALA A 72 -6.94 -8.69 4.64
CA ALA A 72 -7.17 -9.87 3.82
C ALA A 72 -6.42 -9.81 2.47
N MET A 73 -6.36 -8.64 1.85
CA MET A 73 -5.65 -8.46 0.58
C MET A 73 -4.13 -8.68 0.71
N LEU A 74 -3.51 -8.22 1.81
CA LEU A 74 -2.07 -8.30 2.03
C LEU A 74 -1.58 -9.71 2.44
N GLU A 75 -2.47 -10.66 2.70
CA GLU A 75 -2.10 -12.07 2.88
C GLU A 75 -1.63 -12.72 1.58
N ASP A 76 -2.08 -12.21 0.43
CA ASP A 76 -1.65 -12.66 -0.89
C ASP A 76 -0.40 -11.88 -1.35
N ARG A 77 0.69 -12.62 -1.56
CA ARG A 77 1.96 -12.09 -2.05
C ARG A 77 1.84 -11.35 -3.39
N ASN A 78 0.91 -11.74 -4.26
CA ASN A 78 0.68 -11.04 -5.53
C ASN A 78 0.16 -9.62 -5.31
N ASN A 79 -0.65 -9.41 -4.28
CA ASN A 79 -1.13 -8.07 -3.94
C ASN A 79 -0.03 -7.22 -3.28
N ILE A 80 0.88 -7.83 -2.52
CA ILE A 80 2.08 -7.15 -2.02
C ILE A 80 2.93 -6.67 -3.19
N GLU A 81 3.18 -7.53 -4.19
CA GLU A 81 3.92 -7.16 -5.40
C GLU A 81 3.21 -6.02 -6.15
N ALA A 82 1.91 -6.15 -6.37
CA ALA A 82 1.11 -5.13 -7.04
C ALA A 82 1.17 -3.78 -6.31
N LEU A 83 1.20 -3.79 -4.97
CA LEU A 83 1.34 -2.58 -4.16
C LEU A 83 2.72 -1.93 -4.35
N ILE A 84 3.79 -2.73 -4.36
CA ILE A 84 5.16 -2.25 -4.58
C ILE A 84 5.25 -1.57 -5.96
N CYS A 85 4.81 -2.26 -7.02
CA CYS A 85 4.83 -1.71 -8.38
C CYS A 85 4.03 -0.41 -8.49
N GLU A 86 2.87 -0.33 -7.83
CA GLU A 86 2.05 0.89 -7.86
C GLU A 86 2.72 2.06 -7.10
N ILE A 87 3.41 1.79 -5.98
CA ILE A 87 4.22 2.79 -5.27
C ILE A 87 5.36 3.30 -6.15
N GLU A 88 6.09 2.39 -6.81
CA GLU A 88 7.19 2.75 -7.71
C GLU A 88 6.71 3.62 -8.87
N ARG A 89 5.61 3.22 -9.53
CA ARG A 89 4.98 3.96 -10.62
C ARG A 89 4.63 5.39 -10.23
N LEU A 90 3.97 5.57 -9.09
CA LEU A 90 3.57 6.90 -8.62
C LEU A 90 4.77 7.76 -8.14
N GLU A 91 5.81 7.15 -7.56
CA GLU A 91 7.03 7.88 -7.19
C GLU A 91 7.80 8.34 -8.43
N GLU A 92 7.84 7.53 -9.49
CA GLU A 92 8.41 7.91 -10.78
C GLU A 92 7.66 9.10 -11.38
N GLU A 93 6.33 9.03 -11.48
CA GLU A 93 5.49 10.15 -11.94
C GLU A 93 5.74 11.44 -11.13
N ARG A 94 5.81 11.32 -9.80
CA ARG A 94 6.08 12.47 -8.92
C ARG A 94 7.47 13.07 -9.19
N ASN A 95 8.47 12.23 -9.45
CA ASN A 95 9.82 12.67 -9.74
C ASN A 95 9.94 13.30 -11.13
N GLU A 96 9.23 12.78 -12.13
CA GLU A 96 9.10 13.40 -13.45
C GLU A 96 8.45 14.78 -13.37
N ARG A 97 7.32 14.91 -12.66
CA ARG A 97 6.66 16.21 -12.45
C ARG A 97 7.60 17.24 -11.81
N LYS A 98 8.34 16.85 -10.77
CA LYS A 98 9.36 17.72 -10.16
C LYS A 98 10.50 18.09 -11.11
N ARG A 99 10.90 17.20 -12.02
CA ARG A 99 11.94 17.48 -13.03
C ARG A 99 11.41 18.47 -14.07
N ALA A 100 10.17 18.31 -14.53
CA ALA A 100 9.51 19.22 -15.46
C ALA A 100 9.33 20.62 -14.85
N GLU A 101 8.94 20.71 -13.58
CA GLU A 101 8.85 21.98 -12.84
C GLU A 101 10.20 22.69 -12.71
N LYS A 102 11.29 21.93 -12.57
CA LYS A 102 12.66 22.46 -12.45
C LYS A 102 13.29 22.85 -13.80
N ASN A 103 12.82 22.30 -14.91
CA ASN A 103 13.30 22.63 -16.25
C ASN A 103 12.14 23.00 -17.20
N PRO A 104 11.50 24.18 -17.01
CA PRO A 104 10.31 24.59 -17.75
C PRO A 104 10.59 25.02 -19.22
N ARG A 105 11.73 24.64 -19.81
CA ARG A 105 12.13 25.09 -21.15
C ARG A 105 12.44 23.90 -22.06
N HIS A 106 11.45 23.57 -22.89
CA HIS A 106 11.65 23.50 -24.33
C HIS A 106 10.55 24.28 -25.04
#